data_AF-A0A8C1GUX8-F1
#
_entry.id   AF-A0A8C1GUX8-F1
#
_cell.length_a   1.000
_cell.length_b   1.000
_cell.length_c   1.000
_cell.angle_alpha   90.00
_cell.angle_beta   90.00
_cell.angle_gamma   90.00
#
_symmetry.space_group_name_H-M   'P 1'
#
loop_
_entity.id
_entity.type
_entity.pdbx_description
1 polymer ?
#
loop_
_entity_poly.entity_id
_entity_poly.type
_entity_poly.pdbx_seq_one_letter_code
_entity_poly.pdbx_strand_id
1 'polypeptide(L)'
;MAKKIMITYALWAMGGPLGLHHIYLGRDSHALLWILTFGGFGIGWAREFFRIPSYVSEANHAADRAPVRRPQATPPPPPVGLIRFTGQICVGIYFGSVALISLSSFSFFYFLVLPLSIATGIHLVSSVGQQTSDLQKTLITCIITSSIFYGSNLSPLPISIAGSVTAAQHNTFKPLRPEPLGPRLYRLSLGVLAFSAPLGYCVFHNTTATLYYISDCIAALLDFFWFIPWLKGLLEYFLLLPYRLLCVLTGGGFYEESWRKVLEIILNEYSKKEMDALKILSLSEEASLEEVTRSYRELAKLWHPDHNPKQQAEAQKMFIQIQDAYEILLNRHKTKRRQ
;
A
#
# COMPACT_ATOMS: atom_id res chain seq x y z
N MET A 1 19.78 -24.96 -20.58
CA MET A 1 21.02 -25.01 -19.78
C MET A 1 20.67 -25.20 -18.32
N ALA A 2 21.32 -26.13 -17.64
CA ALA A 2 21.16 -26.35 -16.21
C ALA A 2 21.62 -25.11 -15.42
N LYS A 3 20.84 -24.74 -14.42
CA LYS A 3 21.11 -23.66 -13.47
C LYS A 3 22.13 -24.13 -12.44
N LYS A 4 23.10 -23.26 -12.12
CA LYS A 4 24.19 -23.58 -11.18
C LYS A 4 23.95 -22.91 -9.82
N ILE A 5 24.15 -23.67 -8.75
CA ILE A 5 23.97 -23.20 -7.36
C ILE A 5 24.89 -22.00 -7.04
N MET A 6 26.17 -22.08 -7.41
CA MET A 6 27.15 -21.02 -7.15
C MET A 6 26.78 -19.69 -7.81
N ILE A 7 26.29 -19.72 -9.05
CA ILE A 7 25.83 -18.51 -9.76
C ILE A 7 24.62 -17.92 -9.03
N THR A 8 23.68 -18.77 -8.60
CA THR A 8 22.50 -18.33 -7.85
C THR A 8 22.88 -17.63 -6.54
N TYR A 9 23.85 -18.16 -5.78
CA TYR A 9 24.34 -17.50 -4.56
C TYR A 9 25.06 -16.18 -4.84
N ALA A 10 25.86 -16.09 -5.91
CA ALA A 10 26.51 -14.84 -6.30
C ALA A 10 25.48 -13.75 -6.65
N LEU A 11 24.44 -14.11 -7.41
CA LEU A 11 23.34 -13.20 -7.72
C LEU A 11 22.51 -12.81 -6.49
N TRP A 12 22.32 -13.74 -5.54
CA TRP A 12 21.67 -13.46 -4.26
C TRP A 12 22.49 -12.51 -3.39
N ALA A 13 23.82 -12.59 -3.41
CA ALA A 13 24.68 -11.68 -2.66
C ALA A 13 24.72 -10.28 -3.28
N MET A 14 24.84 -10.18 -4.61
CA MET A 14 24.97 -8.91 -5.31
C MET A 14 23.66 -8.14 -5.46
N GLY A 15 22.54 -8.85 -5.68
CA GLY A 15 21.24 -8.23 -5.94
C GLY A 15 20.08 -9.06 -5.42
N GLY A 16 20.30 -9.77 -4.30
CA GLY A 16 19.29 -10.57 -3.62
C GLY A 16 18.02 -9.80 -3.31
N PRO A 17 18.08 -8.62 -2.66
CA PRO A 17 16.88 -7.81 -2.38
C PRO A 17 16.10 -7.41 -3.65
N LEU A 18 16.77 -7.31 -4.80
CA LEU A 18 16.16 -7.02 -6.11
C LEU A 18 15.74 -8.30 -6.87
N GLY A 19 15.92 -9.48 -6.30
CA GLY A 19 15.45 -10.74 -6.87
C GLY A 19 16.23 -11.23 -8.11
N LEU A 20 17.48 -10.81 -8.32
CA LEU A 20 18.27 -11.21 -9.51
C LEU A 20 18.40 -12.73 -9.66
N HIS A 21 18.59 -13.44 -8.55
CA HIS A 21 18.65 -14.91 -8.53
C HIS A 21 17.34 -15.56 -8.96
N HIS A 22 16.18 -14.94 -8.69
CA HIS A 22 14.88 -15.42 -9.16
C HIS A 22 14.70 -15.27 -10.65
N ILE A 23 15.17 -14.15 -11.23
CA ILE A 23 15.15 -13.93 -12.67
C ILE A 23 15.99 -15.01 -13.38
N TYR A 24 17.19 -15.29 -12.84
CA TYR A 24 18.05 -16.36 -13.34
C TYR A 24 17.37 -17.74 -13.29
N LEU A 25 16.63 -18.03 -12.22
CA LEU A 25 15.95 -19.30 -11.99
C LEU A 25 14.62 -19.46 -12.72
N GLY A 26 14.10 -18.44 -13.42
CA GLY A 26 12.80 -18.55 -14.09
C GLY A 26 11.59 -18.16 -13.23
N ARG A 27 11.82 -17.56 -12.05
CA ARG A 27 10.79 -17.32 -11.02
C ARG A 27 10.32 -15.87 -11.03
N ASP A 28 9.74 -15.41 -12.14
CA ASP A 28 9.45 -13.98 -12.37
C ASP A 28 8.51 -13.36 -11.33
N SER A 29 7.44 -14.05 -10.92
CA SER A 29 6.54 -13.56 -9.86
C SER A 29 7.28 -13.38 -8.53
N HIS A 30 8.27 -14.24 -8.26
CA HIS A 30 9.07 -14.15 -7.04
C HIS A 30 10.07 -13.00 -7.13
N ALA A 31 10.69 -12.80 -8.30
CA ALA A 31 11.54 -11.65 -8.57
C ALA A 31 10.77 -10.33 -8.42
N LEU A 32 9.58 -10.23 -9.03
CA LEU A 32 8.73 -9.04 -8.94
C LEU A 32 8.33 -8.78 -7.47
N LEU A 33 7.91 -9.80 -6.73
CA LEU A 33 7.62 -9.66 -5.31
C LEU A 33 8.82 -9.10 -4.53
N TRP A 34 10.03 -9.58 -4.81
CA TRP A 34 11.25 -9.12 -4.16
C TRP A 34 11.55 -7.67 -4.48
N ILE A 35 11.46 -7.26 -5.76
CA ILE A 35 11.68 -5.88 -6.17
C ILE A 35 10.71 -4.94 -5.46
N LEU A 36 9.43 -5.30 -5.41
CA LEU A 36 8.38 -4.44 -4.86
C LEU A 36 8.34 -4.39 -3.32
N THR A 37 8.92 -5.39 -2.65
CA THR A 37 8.94 -5.50 -1.18
C THR A 37 10.35 -5.41 -0.59
N PHE A 38 11.35 -5.10 -1.41
CA PHE A 38 12.76 -5.05 -1.04
C PHE A 38 13.24 -6.33 -0.35
N GLY A 39 13.09 -7.47 -1.03
CA GLY A 39 13.52 -8.77 -0.52
C GLY A 39 12.54 -9.44 0.44
N GLY A 40 11.23 -9.24 0.26
CA GLY A 40 10.22 -9.80 1.15
C GLY A 40 10.24 -9.15 2.53
N PHE A 41 10.28 -7.81 2.55
CA PHE A 41 10.43 -6.99 3.75
C PHE A 41 11.74 -7.28 4.51
N GLY A 42 12.82 -7.58 3.78
CA GLY A 42 14.15 -7.92 4.32
C GLY A 42 14.27 -9.32 4.94
N ILE A 43 13.25 -9.81 5.65
CA ILE A 43 13.26 -11.14 6.28
C ILE A 43 13.25 -12.25 5.22
N GLY A 44 12.53 -12.03 4.11
CA GLY A 44 12.47 -12.96 2.98
C GLY A 44 13.86 -13.29 2.46
N TRP A 45 14.66 -12.28 2.18
CA TRP A 45 16.03 -12.39 1.66
C TRP A 45 16.94 -13.29 2.51
N ALA A 46 16.94 -13.13 3.84
CA ALA A 46 17.76 -13.96 4.74
C ALA A 46 17.33 -15.44 4.72
N ARG A 47 16.01 -15.70 4.73
CA ARG A 47 15.46 -17.06 4.68
C ARG A 47 15.86 -17.80 3.39
N GLU A 48 16.05 -17.08 2.29
CA GLU A 48 16.35 -17.69 0.99
C GLU A 48 17.70 -18.34 0.89
N PHE A 49 18.66 -17.94 1.72
CA PHE A 49 19.96 -18.58 1.79
C PHE A 49 19.84 -20.12 1.90
N PHE A 50 18.89 -20.58 2.72
CA PHE A 50 18.61 -22.01 2.93
C PHE A 50 17.77 -22.65 1.83
N ARG A 51 17.02 -21.86 1.04
CA ARG A 51 16.11 -22.37 -0.01
C ARG A 51 16.71 -22.35 -1.42
N ILE A 52 17.80 -21.63 -1.65
CA ILE A 52 18.47 -21.60 -2.96
C ILE A 52 18.75 -23.01 -3.54
N PRO A 53 19.21 -24.01 -2.77
CA PRO A 53 19.44 -25.35 -3.31
C PRO A 53 18.16 -26.00 -3.85
N SER A 54 17.03 -25.87 -3.13
CA SER A 54 15.76 -26.40 -3.61
C SER A 54 15.25 -25.64 -4.84
N TYR A 55 15.45 -24.33 -4.91
CA TYR A 55 15.04 -23.55 -6.07
C TYR A 55 15.82 -23.90 -7.34
N VAL A 56 17.12 -24.19 -7.22
CA VAL A 56 17.94 -24.64 -8.34
C VAL A 56 17.51 -26.02 -8.81
N SER A 57 17.26 -26.94 -7.87
CA SER A 57 16.74 -28.28 -8.17
C SER A 57 15.40 -28.20 -8.91
N GLU A 58 14.44 -27.41 -8.40
CA GLU A 58 13.14 -27.18 -9.05
C GLU A 58 13.28 -26.62 -10.47
N ALA A 59 14.17 -25.63 -10.67
CA ALA A 59 14.38 -25.00 -11.97
C ALA A 59 14.99 -25.98 -13.01
N ASN A 60 15.86 -26.87 -12.56
CA ASN A 60 16.48 -27.89 -13.42
C ASN A 60 15.47 -29.01 -13.76
N HIS A 61 14.73 -29.52 -12.77
CA HIS A 61 13.71 -30.54 -13.02
C HIS A 61 12.56 -30.07 -13.91
N ALA A 62 12.20 -28.78 -13.85
CA ALA A 62 11.21 -28.18 -14.74
C ALA A 62 11.70 -28.11 -16.20
N ALA A 63 13.00 -27.95 -16.43
CA ALA A 63 13.59 -27.92 -17.76
C ALA A 63 13.61 -29.32 -18.41
N ASP A 64 13.73 -30.37 -17.61
CA ASP A 64 13.78 -31.76 -18.10
C ASP A 64 12.39 -32.33 -18.44
N ARG A 65 11.31 -31.77 -17.85
CA ARG A 65 9.92 -32.16 -18.14
C ARG A 65 9.36 -31.41 -19.36
N ALA A 66 9.90 -31.70 -20.55
CA ALA A 66 9.20 -31.44 -21.81
C ALA A 66 7.92 -32.32 -21.91
N PRO A 67 6.89 -31.95 -22.69
CA PRO A 67 5.50 -32.31 -22.41
C PRO A 67 5.20 -33.76 -22.77
N VAL A 68 5.28 -34.67 -21.80
CA VAL A 68 4.58 -35.95 -21.91
C VAL A 68 3.10 -35.65 -21.72
N ARG A 69 2.42 -35.47 -22.85
CA ARG A 69 0.97 -35.27 -22.99
C ARG A 69 0.25 -36.50 -22.44
N ARG A 70 -0.04 -36.52 -21.14
CA ARG A 70 -1.07 -37.39 -20.56
C ARG A 70 -2.21 -36.50 -20.08
N PRO A 71 -3.46 -36.72 -20.52
CA PRO A 71 -4.61 -36.09 -19.91
C PRO A 71 -4.78 -36.73 -18.53
N GLN A 72 -4.11 -36.18 -17.53
CA GLN A 72 -4.34 -36.55 -16.14
C GLN A 72 -5.58 -35.80 -15.66
N ALA A 73 -6.43 -36.52 -14.94
CA ALA A 73 -7.52 -35.96 -14.14
C ALA A 73 -7.03 -34.70 -13.41
N THR A 74 -7.89 -33.68 -13.29
CA THR A 74 -7.55 -32.43 -12.62
C THR A 74 -6.90 -32.74 -11.27
N PRO A 75 -5.61 -32.40 -11.07
CA PRO A 75 -4.94 -32.70 -9.82
C PRO A 75 -5.66 -31.97 -8.67
N PRO A 76 -5.71 -32.57 -7.47
CA PRO A 76 -6.31 -31.91 -6.32
C PRO A 76 -5.61 -30.56 -6.05
N PRO A 77 -6.35 -29.57 -5.51
CA PRO A 77 -5.79 -28.25 -5.24
C PRO A 77 -4.57 -28.36 -4.31
N PRO A 78 -3.49 -27.62 -4.57
CA PRO A 78 -2.31 -27.66 -3.72
C PRO A 78 -2.63 -27.23 -2.28
N PRO A 79 -2.01 -27.85 -1.25
CA PRO A 79 -2.15 -27.37 0.11
C PRO A 79 -1.55 -25.97 0.25
N VAL A 80 -2.28 -25.08 0.91
CA VAL A 80 -1.82 -23.71 1.20
C VAL A 80 -1.04 -23.73 2.50
N GLY A 81 0.27 -23.53 2.42
CA GLY A 81 1.10 -23.39 3.61
C GLY A 81 0.84 -22.06 4.33
N LEU A 82 0.90 -22.07 5.67
CA LEU A 82 0.68 -20.90 6.52
C LEU A 82 1.52 -19.68 6.08
N ILE A 83 2.80 -19.88 5.77
CA ILE A 83 3.70 -18.80 5.32
C ILE A 83 3.18 -18.11 4.05
N ARG A 84 2.59 -18.87 3.11
CA ARG A 84 2.03 -18.30 1.88
C ARG A 84 0.77 -17.51 2.19
N PHE A 85 -0.12 -18.08 3.01
CA PHE A 85 -1.36 -17.43 3.41
C PHE A 85 -1.10 -16.11 4.16
N THR A 86 -0.22 -16.13 5.17
CA THR A 86 0.22 -14.92 5.88
C THR A 86 0.89 -13.94 4.92
N GLY A 87 1.73 -14.41 4.00
CA GLY A 87 2.35 -13.57 2.97
C GLY A 87 1.33 -12.89 2.06
N GLN A 88 0.25 -13.57 1.66
CA GLN A 88 -0.83 -12.98 0.86
C GLN A 88 -1.51 -11.84 1.60
N ILE A 89 -1.78 -12.02 2.90
CA ILE A 89 -2.37 -10.99 3.74
C ILE A 89 -1.43 -9.78 3.87
N CYS A 90 -0.17 -10.02 4.24
CA CYS A 90 0.80 -8.94 4.43
C CYS A 90 1.03 -8.14 3.14
N VAL A 91 1.20 -8.82 2.00
CA VAL A 91 1.45 -8.15 0.71
C VAL A 91 0.19 -7.48 0.17
N GLY A 92 -0.99 -8.08 0.39
CA GLY A 92 -2.26 -7.44 0.03
C GLY A 92 -2.49 -6.14 0.80
N ILE A 93 -2.26 -6.13 2.12
CA ILE A 93 -2.29 -4.92 2.94
C ILE A 93 -1.27 -3.91 2.42
N TYR A 94 -0.03 -4.32 2.18
CA TYR A 94 1.03 -3.44 1.66
C TYR A 94 0.64 -2.76 0.34
N PHE A 95 0.12 -3.51 -0.63
CA PHE A 95 -0.34 -2.94 -1.91
C PHE A 95 -1.53 -2.00 -1.72
N GLY A 96 -2.46 -2.34 -0.82
CA GLY A 96 -3.59 -1.47 -0.47
C GLY A 96 -3.15 -0.16 0.18
N SER A 97 -2.20 -0.21 1.11
CA SER A 97 -1.60 0.97 1.76
C SER A 97 -0.84 1.84 0.75
N VAL A 98 -0.06 1.24 -0.14
CA VAL A 98 0.62 1.98 -1.22
C VAL A 98 -0.38 2.68 -2.13
N ALA A 99 -1.50 2.02 -2.47
CA ALA A 99 -2.56 2.62 -3.25
C ALA A 99 -3.27 3.76 -2.49
N LEU A 100 -3.51 3.64 -1.19
CA LEU A 100 -4.06 4.71 -0.35
C LEU A 100 -3.16 5.96 -0.37
N ILE A 101 -1.85 5.75 -0.31
CA ILE A 101 -0.88 6.86 -0.33
C ILE A 101 -0.82 7.51 -1.72
N SER A 102 -0.79 6.71 -2.79
CA SER A 102 -0.46 7.21 -4.13
C SER A 102 -1.67 7.52 -5.02
N LEU A 103 -2.83 6.92 -4.75
CA LEU A 103 -4.00 6.92 -5.65
C LEU A 103 -5.31 7.29 -4.94
N SER A 104 -5.29 7.71 -3.67
CA SER A 104 -6.52 8.04 -2.93
C SER A 104 -7.35 9.19 -3.55
N SER A 105 -6.72 10.04 -4.38
CA SER A 105 -7.40 11.16 -5.05
C SER A 105 -8.35 10.74 -6.19
N PHE A 106 -8.37 9.46 -6.61
CA PHE A 106 -9.26 9.00 -7.68
C PHE A 106 -10.71 8.81 -7.19
N SER A 107 -11.70 9.29 -7.96
CA SER A 107 -13.12 9.26 -7.57
C SER A 107 -13.68 7.86 -7.28
N PHE A 108 -13.16 6.82 -7.94
CA PHE A 108 -13.56 5.42 -7.73
C PHE A 108 -12.54 4.62 -6.93
N PHE A 109 -11.73 5.29 -6.10
CA PHE A 109 -10.60 4.66 -5.42
C PHE A 109 -11.03 3.45 -4.57
N TYR A 110 -11.94 3.64 -3.62
CA TYR A 110 -12.38 2.57 -2.71
C TYR A 110 -13.17 1.46 -3.43
N PHE A 111 -13.85 1.77 -4.53
CA PHE A 111 -14.65 0.78 -5.25
C PHE A 111 -13.81 -0.08 -6.21
N LEU A 112 -12.80 0.51 -6.85
CA LEU A 112 -12.07 -0.13 -7.94
C LEU A 112 -10.56 -0.20 -7.69
N VAL A 113 -9.91 0.94 -7.44
CA VAL A 113 -8.44 1.02 -7.39
C VAL A 113 -7.87 0.27 -6.19
N LEU A 114 -8.47 0.45 -5.01
CA LEU A 114 -8.07 -0.22 -3.78
C LEU A 114 -8.21 -1.76 -3.88
N PRO A 115 -9.39 -2.33 -4.19
CA PRO A 115 -9.52 -3.78 -4.29
C PRO A 115 -8.68 -4.38 -5.42
N LEU A 116 -8.47 -3.65 -6.53
CA LEU A 116 -7.55 -4.07 -7.60
C LEU A 116 -6.10 -4.17 -7.09
N SER A 117 -5.64 -3.16 -6.36
CA SER A 117 -4.29 -3.13 -5.79
C SER A 117 -4.09 -4.27 -4.79
N ILE A 118 -5.06 -4.51 -3.90
CA ILE A 118 -4.99 -5.60 -2.93
C ILE A 118 -5.03 -6.97 -3.63
N ALA A 119 -5.94 -7.17 -4.58
CA ALA A 119 -6.07 -8.42 -5.32
C ALA A 119 -4.80 -8.76 -6.12
N THR A 120 -4.17 -7.76 -6.75
CA THR A 120 -2.90 -7.96 -7.47
C THR A 120 -1.76 -8.33 -6.53
N GLY A 121 -1.66 -7.72 -5.35
CA GLY A 121 -0.69 -8.12 -4.31
C GLY A 121 -0.89 -9.56 -3.83
N ILE A 122 -2.14 -9.96 -3.56
CA ILE A 122 -2.48 -11.35 -3.18
C ILE A 122 -2.13 -12.33 -4.29
N HIS A 123 -2.48 -12.00 -5.53
CA HIS A 123 -2.21 -12.84 -6.69
C HIS A 123 -0.71 -12.96 -7.01
N LEU A 124 0.07 -11.90 -6.75
CA LEU A 124 1.52 -11.94 -6.88
C LEU A 124 2.13 -12.99 -5.93
N VAL A 125 1.70 -13.01 -4.66
CA VAL A 125 2.15 -14.01 -3.68
C VAL A 125 1.61 -15.41 -4.02
N SER A 126 0.34 -15.51 -4.43
CA SER A 126 -0.25 -16.80 -4.84
C SER A 126 0.51 -17.40 -6.02
N SER A 127 1.03 -16.54 -6.91
CA SER A 127 1.85 -16.88 -8.06
C SER A 127 3.32 -17.18 -7.75
N VAL A 128 3.77 -17.16 -6.49
CA VAL A 128 5.17 -17.51 -6.19
C VAL A 128 5.39 -19.01 -6.33
N GLY A 129 6.41 -19.41 -7.10
CA GLY A 129 6.75 -20.82 -7.34
C GLY A 129 5.84 -21.48 -8.37
N GLN A 130 5.45 -22.74 -8.12
CA GLN A 130 4.67 -23.57 -9.04
C GLN A 130 3.15 -23.44 -8.89
N GLN A 131 2.69 -22.63 -7.93
CA GLN A 131 1.27 -22.41 -7.66
C GLN A 131 0.83 -21.04 -8.20
N THR A 132 -0.46 -20.89 -8.45
CA THR A 132 -1.15 -19.65 -8.76
C THR A 132 -2.57 -19.71 -8.21
N SER A 133 -3.32 -18.61 -8.26
CA SER A 133 -4.75 -18.58 -7.93
C SER A 133 -5.57 -17.92 -9.03
N ASP A 134 -6.88 -18.14 -9.00
CA ASP A 134 -7.82 -17.42 -9.86
C ASP A 134 -7.89 -15.93 -9.46
N LEU A 135 -7.30 -15.06 -10.28
CA LEU A 135 -7.28 -13.62 -10.06
C LEU A 135 -8.69 -13.01 -10.13
N GLN A 136 -9.55 -13.49 -11.03
CA GLN A 136 -10.88 -12.92 -11.24
C GLN A 136 -11.75 -13.15 -10.01
N LYS A 137 -11.75 -14.38 -9.47
CA LYS A 137 -12.48 -14.69 -8.23
C LYS A 137 -11.95 -13.90 -7.04
N THR A 138 -10.62 -13.81 -6.92
CA THR A 138 -9.97 -13.03 -5.86
C THR A 138 -10.36 -11.55 -5.94
N LEU A 139 -10.37 -10.97 -7.14
CA LEU A 139 -10.75 -9.58 -7.39
C LEU A 139 -12.22 -9.31 -7.07
N ILE A 140 -13.13 -10.19 -7.51
CA ILE A 140 -14.56 -10.07 -7.20
C ILE A 140 -14.78 -10.06 -5.67
N THR A 141 -14.14 -10.97 -4.94
CA THR A 141 -14.19 -10.96 -3.47
C THR A 141 -13.67 -9.64 -2.91
N CYS A 142 -12.54 -9.14 -3.40
CA CYS A 142 -11.99 -7.88 -2.92
C CYS A 142 -12.93 -6.69 -3.17
N ILE A 143 -13.59 -6.61 -4.33
CA ILE A 143 -14.56 -5.56 -4.65
C ILE A 143 -15.79 -5.62 -3.72
N ILE A 144 -16.32 -6.83 -3.50
CA ILE A 144 -17.46 -7.04 -2.58
C ILE A 144 -17.07 -6.61 -1.17
N THR A 145 -15.93 -7.07 -0.65
CA THR A 145 -15.48 -6.70 0.71
C THR A 145 -15.17 -5.21 0.82
N SER A 146 -14.57 -4.60 -0.22
CA SER A 146 -14.29 -3.17 -0.23
C SER A 146 -15.56 -2.32 -0.16
N SER A 147 -16.65 -2.80 -0.78
CA SER A 147 -17.95 -2.12 -0.73
C SER A 147 -18.56 -2.13 0.68
N ILE A 148 -18.30 -3.18 1.47
CA ILE A 148 -18.73 -3.27 2.87
C ILE A 148 -17.95 -2.31 3.77
N PHE A 149 -16.64 -2.17 3.55
CA PHE A 149 -15.74 -1.33 4.34
C PHE A 149 -15.41 0.01 3.67
N TYR A 150 -16.34 0.53 2.87
CA TYR A 150 -16.14 1.72 2.06
C TYR A 150 -15.72 2.93 2.91
N GLY A 151 -14.70 3.66 2.44
CA GLY A 151 -14.22 4.90 3.06
C GLY A 151 -13.45 4.73 4.39
N SER A 152 -13.20 3.50 4.84
CA SER A 152 -12.39 3.25 6.03
C SER A 152 -10.90 3.12 5.67
N ASN A 153 -10.01 3.81 6.40
CA ASN A 153 -8.57 3.64 6.26
C ASN A 153 -8.08 2.23 6.67
N LEU A 154 -8.88 1.50 7.46
CA LEU A 154 -8.60 0.12 7.85
C LEU A 154 -9.10 -0.90 6.83
N SER A 155 -9.75 -0.47 5.75
CA SER A 155 -10.29 -1.34 4.70
C SER A 155 -9.28 -2.33 4.08
N PRO A 156 -7.96 -2.05 3.96
CA PRO A 156 -7.03 -3.02 3.37
C PRO A 156 -6.96 -4.36 4.11
N LEU A 157 -7.13 -4.36 5.44
CA LEU A 157 -7.04 -5.57 6.26
C LEU A 157 -8.17 -6.58 5.98
N PRO A 158 -9.47 -6.25 6.14
CA PRO A 158 -10.55 -7.19 5.87
C PRO A 158 -10.61 -7.60 4.39
N ILE A 159 -10.34 -6.68 3.46
CA ILE A 159 -10.27 -7.00 2.02
C ILE A 159 -9.17 -8.02 1.77
N SER A 160 -7.98 -7.83 2.37
CA SER A 160 -6.85 -8.73 2.15
C SER A 160 -7.05 -10.11 2.76
N ILE A 161 -7.70 -10.21 3.93
CA ILE A 161 -8.08 -11.50 4.53
C ILE A 161 -9.07 -12.23 3.62
N ALA A 162 -10.16 -11.57 3.22
CA ALA A 162 -11.19 -12.18 2.38
C ALA A 162 -10.61 -12.64 1.02
N GLY A 163 -9.82 -11.78 0.36
CA GLY A 163 -9.15 -12.12 -0.88
C GLY A 163 -8.16 -13.28 -0.73
N SER A 164 -7.41 -13.35 0.37
CA SER A 164 -6.46 -14.44 0.64
C SER A 164 -7.17 -15.78 0.86
N VAL A 165 -8.32 -15.78 1.54
CA VAL A 165 -9.17 -16.97 1.69
C VAL A 165 -9.66 -17.46 0.32
N THR A 166 -10.20 -16.56 -0.51
CA THR A 166 -10.64 -16.93 -1.87
C THR A 166 -9.48 -17.45 -2.73
N ALA A 167 -8.31 -16.82 -2.66
CA ALA A 167 -7.12 -17.25 -3.38
C ALA A 167 -6.62 -18.62 -2.90
N ALA A 168 -6.75 -18.92 -1.61
CA ALA A 168 -6.41 -20.21 -1.03
C ALA A 168 -7.37 -21.32 -1.47
N GLN A 169 -8.67 -21.02 -1.57
CA GLN A 169 -9.70 -21.96 -2.03
C GLN A 169 -9.62 -22.24 -3.54
N HIS A 170 -9.14 -21.28 -4.33
CA HIS A 170 -9.09 -21.35 -5.79
C HIS A 170 -7.66 -21.34 -6.32
N ASN A 171 -6.78 -22.12 -5.69
CA ASN A 171 -5.41 -22.27 -6.13
C ASN A 171 -5.25 -23.41 -7.15
N THR A 172 -4.26 -23.27 -8.02
CA THR A 172 -3.95 -24.25 -9.07
C THR A 172 -2.45 -24.29 -9.31
N PHE A 173 -1.97 -25.34 -9.99
CA PHE A 173 -0.59 -25.41 -10.46
C PHE A 173 -0.43 -24.61 -11.74
N LYS A 174 0.71 -23.92 -11.87
CA LYS A 174 1.06 -23.20 -13.09
C LYS A 174 1.33 -24.16 -14.24
N PRO A 175 0.95 -23.80 -15.48
CA PRO A 175 1.38 -24.56 -16.65
C PRO A 175 2.89 -24.43 -16.84
N LEU A 176 3.57 -25.56 -17.06
CA LEU A 176 4.99 -25.60 -17.42
C LEU A 176 5.15 -25.07 -18.85
N ARG A 177 5.62 -23.84 -19.01
CA ARG A 177 5.95 -23.25 -20.31
C ARG A 177 7.32 -22.56 -20.23
N PRO A 178 8.36 -23.11 -20.85
CA PRO A 178 9.63 -22.40 -20.97
C PRO A 178 9.43 -21.20 -21.89
N GLU A 179 9.70 -20.01 -21.38
CA GLU A 179 9.60 -18.75 -22.14
C GLU A 179 10.98 -18.09 -22.28
N PRO A 180 11.24 -17.41 -23.41
CA PRO A 180 12.48 -16.68 -23.62
C PRO A 180 12.62 -15.52 -22.62
N LEU A 181 13.86 -15.08 -22.41
CA LEU A 181 14.18 -14.06 -21.39
C LEU A 181 13.54 -12.70 -21.70
N GLY A 182 13.48 -12.27 -22.96
CA GLY A 182 12.99 -10.95 -23.36
C GLY A 182 11.55 -10.65 -22.89
N PRO A 183 10.54 -11.45 -23.29
CA PRO A 183 9.15 -11.26 -22.85
C PRO A 183 8.97 -11.33 -21.32
N ARG A 184 9.77 -12.16 -20.66
CA ARG A 184 9.79 -12.26 -19.19
C ARG A 184 10.23 -10.94 -18.55
N LEU A 185 11.35 -10.39 -19.01
CA LEU A 185 11.85 -9.10 -18.54
C LEU A 185 10.88 -7.96 -18.86
N TYR A 186 10.25 -7.95 -20.04
CA TYR A 186 9.26 -6.95 -20.42
C TYR A 186 8.04 -6.93 -19.48
N ARG A 187 7.47 -8.11 -19.14
CA ARG A 187 6.36 -8.19 -18.17
C ARG A 187 6.79 -7.76 -16.77
N LEU A 188 8.00 -8.14 -16.37
CA LEU A 188 8.55 -7.75 -15.07
C LEU A 188 8.75 -6.23 -15.01
N SER A 189 9.31 -5.60 -16.05
CA SER A 189 9.46 -4.14 -16.12
C SER A 189 8.11 -3.44 -16.12
N LEU A 190 7.11 -3.98 -16.81
CA LEU A 190 5.75 -3.44 -16.79
C LEU A 190 5.15 -3.51 -15.38
N GLY A 191 5.34 -4.63 -14.67
CA GLY A 191 4.89 -4.77 -13.28
C GLY A 191 5.57 -3.79 -12.32
N VAL A 192 6.89 -3.59 -12.47
CA VAL A 192 7.64 -2.60 -11.68
C VAL A 192 7.17 -1.19 -11.98
N LEU A 193 6.97 -0.85 -13.26
CA LEU A 193 6.49 0.46 -13.69
C LEU A 193 5.07 0.72 -13.16
N ALA A 194 4.17 -0.25 -13.29
CA ALA A 194 2.78 -0.12 -12.83
C ALA A 194 2.69 0.15 -11.31
N PHE A 195 3.59 -0.44 -10.52
CA PHE A 195 3.64 -0.21 -9.07
C PHE A 195 4.33 1.10 -8.70
N SER A 196 5.45 1.43 -9.36
CA SER A 196 6.31 2.57 -8.98
C SER A 196 5.86 3.91 -9.58
N ALA A 197 5.18 3.94 -10.73
CA ALA A 197 4.76 5.19 -11.37
C ALA A 197 3.77 6.01 -10.51
N PRO A 198 2.72 5.41 -9.90
CA PRO A 198 1.86 6.13 -8.95
C PRO A 198 2.62 6.72 -7.77
N LEU A 199 3.54 5.94 -7.19
CA LEU A 199 4.39 6.40 -6.08
C LEU A 199 5.27 7.57 -6.50
N GLY A 200 5.93 7.47 -7.65
CA GLY A 200 6.76 8.54 -8.20
C GLY A 200 5.94 9.82 -8.43
N TYR A 201 4.79 9.71 -9.09
CA TYR A 201 3.89 10.85 -9.30
C TYR A 201 3.48 11.51 -7.97
N CYS A 202 3.11 10.71 -6.97
CA CYS A 202 2.72 11.18 -5.65
C CYS A 202 3.87 11.95 -4.96
N VAL A 203 5.09 11.41 -4.97
CA VAL A 203 6.27 12.05 -4.37
C VAL A 203 6.57 13.40 -5.01
N PHE A 204 6.51 13.50 -6.34
CA PHE A 204 6.90 14.73 -7.07
C PHE A 204 5.80 15.79 -7.14
N HIS A 205 4.52 15.40 -7.16
CA HIS A 205 3.40 16.35 -7.38
C HIS A 205 2.48 16.54 -6.18
N ASN A 206 2.52 15.67 -5.17
CA ASN A 206 1.59 15.73 -4.04
C ASN A 206 2.27 15.52 -2.68
N THR A 207 3.52 15.98 -2.54
CA THR A 207 4.42 15.70 -1.41
C THR A 207 3.79 16.03 -0.05
N THR A 208 2.98 17.09 0.03
CA THR A 208 2.27 17.48 1.25
C THR A 208 1.15 16.51 1.60
N ALA A 209 0.28 16.11 0.66
CA ALA A 209 -0.76 15.13 0.93
C ALA A 209 -0.18 13.74 1.24
N THR A 210 0.93 13.36 0.60
CA THR A 210 1.67 12.12 0.91
C THR A 210 2.14 12.13 2.37
N LEU A 211 2.74 13.24 2.82
CA LEU A 211 3.19 13.40 4.20
C LEU A 211 2.03 13.34 5.19
N TYR A 212 0.90 13.98 4.90
CA TYR A 212 -0.29 13.92 5.75
C TYR A 212 -0.85 12.50 5.85
N TYR A 213 -1.00 11.77 4.74
CA TYR A 213 -1.48 10.39 4.75
C TYR A 213 -0.53 9.44 5.50
N ILE A 214 0.78 9.59 5.28
CA ILE A 214 1.78 8.79 6.01
C ILE A 214 1.70 9.10 7.51
N SER A 215 1.57 10.37 7.88
CA SER A 215 1.38 10.80 9.27
C SER A 215 0.11 10.19 9.88
N ASP A 216 -1.02 10.25 9.18
CA ASP A 216 -2.30 9.70 9.65
C ASP A 216 -2.25 8.17 9.80
N CYS A 217 -1.59 7.47 8.88
CA CYS A 217 -1.39 6.03 8.99
C CYS A 217 -0.49 5.67 10.18
N ILE A 218 0.60 6.41 10.39
CA ILE A 218 1.50 6.21 11.53
C ILE A 218 0.76 6.51 12.83
N ALA A 219 0.03 7.62 12.90
CA ALA A 219 -0.76 8.00 14.07
C ALA A 219 -1.83 6.95 14.39
N ALA A 220 -2.62 6.52 13.40
CA ALA A 220 -3.63 5.48 13.60
C ALA A 220 -3.02 4.14 14.04
N LEU A 221 -1.83 3.79 13.56
CA LEU A 221 -1.14 2.55 13.92
C LEU A 221 -0.53 2.65 15.33
N LEU A 222 0.02 3.80 15.72
CA LEU A 222 0.48 4.05 17.08
C LEU A 222 -0.68 4.11 18.08
N ASP A 223 -1.78 4.73 17.69
CA ASP A 223 -3.02 4.79 18.47
C ASP A 223 -3.68 3.42 18.58
N PHE A 224 -3.58 2.55 17.58
CA PHE A 224 -4.03 1.17 17.70
C PHE A 224 -3.36 0.45 18.89
N PHE A 225 -2.12 0.80 19.23
CA PHE A 225 -1.38 0.26 20.37
C PHE A 225 -1.48 1.12 21.64
N TRP A 226 -2.47 2.03 21.75
CA TRP A 226 -2.63 2.92 22.92
C TRP A 226 -2.71 2.18 24.26
N PHE A 227 -3.26 0.96 24.27
CA PHE A 227 -3.42 0.12 25.46
C PHE A 227 -2.19 -0.75 25.79
N ILE A 228 -1.14 -0.75 24.95
CA ILE A 228 0.12 -1.46 25.17
C ILE A 228 1.31 -0.48 25.07
N PRO A 229 1.62 0.28 26.14
CA PRO A 229 2.60 1.37 26.08
C PRO A 229 4.01 0.95 25.64
N TRP A 230 4.47 -0.24 26.05
CA TRP A 230 5.81 -0.72 25.68
C TRP A 230 5.92 -1.07 24.18
N LEU A 231 4.82 -1.55 23.58
CA LEU A 231 4.78 -1.90 22.17
C LEU A 231 4.73 -0.65 21.29
N LYS A 232 3.98 0.38 21.71
CA LYS A 232 4.00 1.72 21.09
C LYS A 232 5.42 2.29 21.06
N GLY A 233 6.13 2.30 22.20
CA GLY A 233 7.50 2.81 22.27
C GLY A 233 8.50 2.01 21.42
N LEU A 234 8.33 0.69 21.35
CA LEU A 234 9.14 -0.18 20.47
C LEU A 234 8.88 0.12 18.99
N LEU A 235 7.63 0.38 18.62
CA LEU A 235 7.25 0.69 17.25
C LEU A 235 7.71 2.09 16.82
N GLU A 236 7.58 3.09 17.69
CA GLU A 236 8.17 4.43 17.52
C GLU A 236 9.70 4.34 17.32
N TYR A 237 10.38 3.51 18.11
CA TYR A 237 11.82 3.28 17.97
C TYR A 237 12.19 2.77 16.57
N PHE A 238 11.45 1.79 16.04
CA PHE A 238 11.70 1.24 14.70
C PHE A 238 11.35 2.24 13.58
N LEU A 239 10.26 3.00 13.72
CA LEU A 239 9.89 4.07 12.79
C LEU A 239 10.98 5.15 12.70
N LEU A 240 11.63 5.46 13.81
CA LEU A 240 12.71 6.46 13.89
C LEU A 240 14.08 5.92 13.50
N LEU A 241 14.24 4.60 13.39
CA LEU A 241 15.52 3.95 13.14
C LEU A 241 16.17 4.35 11.79
N PRO A 242 15.44 4.49 10.66
CA PRO A 242 16.01 4.97 9.40
C PRO A 242 16.55 6.40 9.50
N TYR A 243 15.82 7.29 10.19
CA TYR A 243 16.27 8.66 10.42
C TYR A 243 17.53 8.69 11.31
N ARG A 244 17.56 7.89 12.39
CA ARG A 244 18.74 7.74 13.24
C ARG A 244 19.94 7.24 12.46
N LEU A 245 19.75 6.24 11.60
CA LEU A 245 20.81 5.68 10.76
C LEU A 245 21.32 6.75 9.77
N LEU A 246 20.42 7.53 9.17
CA LEU A 246 20.75 8.61 8.25
C LEU A 246 21.52 9.74 8.95
N CYS A 247 21.17 10.11 10.18
CA CYS A 247 21.93 11.07 11.00
C CYS A 247 23.35 10.57 11.29
N VAL A 248 23.48 9.29 11.68
CA VAL A 248 24.78 8.65 11.92
C VAL A 248 25.63 8.63 10.65
N LEU A 249 25.03 8.33 9.49
CA LEU A 249 25.73 8.27 8.20
C LEU A 249 26.12 9.63 7.63
N THR A 250 25.31 10.67 7.86
CA THR A 250 25.55 12.04 7.34
C THR A 250 26.35 12.91 8.30
N GLY A 251 26.70 12.41 9.49
CA GLY A 251 27.39 13.18 10.53
C GLY A 251 26.52 14.30 11.13
N GLY A 252 25.21 14.30 10.83
CA GLY A 252 24.26 15.26 11.37
C GLY A 252 23.95 14.95 12.82
N GLY A 253 24.21 15.90 13.71
CA GLY A 253 23.74 15.84 15.10
C GLY A 253 22.22 15.67 15.15
N PHE A 254 21.74 14.93 16.15
CA PHE A 254 20.31 14.78 16.42
C PHE A 254 19.74 16.15 16.84
N TYR A 255 19.27 16.93 15.88
CA TYR A 255 18.54 18.15 16.19
C TYR A 255 17.09 17.77 16.49
N GLU A 256 16.84 17.38 17.72
CA GLU A 256 15.48 17.25 18.27
C GLU A 256 14.69 18.55 18.02
N GLU A 257 15.37 19.70 18.04
CA GLU A 257 14.82 21.01 17.66
C GLU A 257 14.49 21.17 16.17
N SER A 258 15.24 20.57 15.24
CA SER A 258 14.91 20.68 13.81
C SER A 258 13.69 19.83 13.47
N TRP A 259 13.52 18.68 14.11
CA TRP A 259 12.29 17.89 13.96
C TRP A 259 11.14 18.43 14.78
N ARG A 260 11.38 18.99 15.97
CA ARG A 260 10.36 19.79 16.66
C ARG A 260 9.94 20.95 15.78
N LYS A 261 10.85 21.62 15.07
CA LYS A 261 10.51 22.65 14.08
C LYS A 261 9.78 22.08 12.87
N VAL A 262 10.11 20.90 12.34
CA VAL A 262 9.35 20.29 11.23
C VAL A 262 7.96 19.87 11.69
N LEU A 263 7.85 19.21 12.83
CA LEU A 263 6.57 18.85 13.45
C LEU A 263 5.78 20.10 13.84
N GLU A 264 6.42 21.13 14.37
CA GLU A 264 5.81 22.41 14.69
C GLU A 264 5.38 23.12 13.42
N ILE A 265 6.16 23.13 12.35
CA ILE A 265 5.72 23.66 11.05
C ILE A 265 4.51 22.87 10.55
N ILE A 266 4.53 21.54 10.60
CA ILE A 266 3.42 20.69 10.15
C ILE A 266 2.17 20.91 11.03
N LEU A 267 2.32 20.95 12.35
CA LEU A 267 1.24 21.12 13.33
C LEU A 267 0.72 22.57 13.36
N ASN A 268 1.59 23.56 13.17
CA ASN A 268 1.25 24.98 13.13
C ASN A 268 0.61 25.34 11.80
N GLU A 269 1.02 24.72 10.68
CA GLU A 269 0.31 24.83 9.40
C GLU A 269 -1.09 24.19 9.49
N TYR A 270 -1.22 23.04 10.16
CA TYR A 270 -2.51 22.41 10.42
C TYR A 270 -3.39 23.29 11.33
N SER A 271 -2.86 23.79 12.44
CA SER A 271 -3.53 24.71 13.35
C SER A 271 -3.95 26.00 12.65
N LYS A 272 -3.11 26.54 11.76
CA LYS A 272 -3.41 27.71 10.95
C LYS A 272 -4.54 27.46 9.96
N LYS A 273 -4.57 26.28 9.31
CA LYS A 273 -5.70 25.89 8.44
C LYS A 273 -6.99 25.70 9.22
N GLU A 274 -6.94 25.13 10.42
CA GLU A 274 -8.11 25.05 11.29
C GLU A 274 -8.60 26.44 11.72
N MET A 275 -7.70 27.35 12.09
CA MET A 275 -8.04 28.74 12.40
C MET A 275 -8.62 29.48 11.19
N ASP A 276 -8.06 29.28 10.00
CA ASP A 276 -8.56 29.92 8.79
C ASP A 276 -9.92 29.34 8.37
N ALA A 277 -10.15 28.03 8.54
CA ALA A 277 -11.46 27.40 8.38
C ALA A 277 -12.51 27.95 9.37
N LEU A 278 -12.13 28.15 10.63
CA LEU A 278 -12.98 28.78 11.64
C LEU A 278 -13.31 30.23 11.26
N LYS A 279 -12.35 30.99 10.73
CA LYS A 279 -12.60 32.36 10.23
C LYS A 279 -13.54 32.37 9.03
N ILE A 280 -13.36 31.47 8.07
CA ILE A 280 -14.23 31.35 6.88
C ILE A 280 -15.68 31.05 7.30
N LEU A 281 -15.88 30.14 8.25
CA LEU A 281 -17.21 29.84 8.79
C LEU A 281 -17.67 30.82 9.87
N SER A 282 -16.86 31.83 10.22
CA SER A 282 -17.14 32.82 11.26
C SER A 282 -17.49 32.19 12.63
N LEU A 283 -16.70 31.21 13.06
CA LEU A 283 -16.89 30.45 14.29
C LEU A 283 -15.77 30.69 15.29
N SER A 284 -16.06 30.47 16.58
CA SER A 284 -15.05 30.46 17.64
C SER A 284 -14.27 29.16 17.67
N GLU A 285 -13.08 29.16 18.29
CA GLU A 285 -12.21 27.97 18.39
C GLU A 285 -12.90 26.78 19.07
N GLU A 286 -13.82 27.07 19.97
CA GLU A 286 -14.59 26.13 20.79
C GLU A 286 -15.90 25.67 20.12
N ALA A 287 -16.17 26.10 18.89
CA ALA A 287 -17.43 25.81 18.20
C ALA A 287 -17.72 24.31 18.10
N SER A 288 -18.94 23.94 18.49
CA SER A 288 -19.46 22.58 18.45
C SER A 288 -19.70 22.11 17.00
N LEU A 289 -19.77 20.80 16.79
CA LEU A 289 -20.05 20.23 15.47
C LEU A 289 -21.39 20.70 14.90
N GLU A 290 -22.38 20.93 15.76
CA GLU A 290 -23.70 21.43 15.38
C GLU A 290 -23.63 22.86 14.84
N GLU A 291 -22.83 23.72 15.47
CA GLU A 291 -22.59 25.10 15.03
C GLU A 291 -21.81 25.14 13.71
N VAL A 292 -20.80 24.28 13.56
CA VAL A 292 -20.06 24.10 12.30
C VAL A 292 -21.00 23.71 11.16
N THR A 293 -21.87 22.74 11.40
CA THR A 293 -22.84 22.26 10.40
C THR A 293 -23.89 23.32 10.07
N ARG A 294 -24.31 24.11 11.06
CA ARG A 294 -25.28 25.21 10.88
C ARG A 294 -24.69 26.33 10.01
N SER A 295 -23.51 26.83 10.39
CA SER A 295 -22.84 27.90 9.65
C SER A 295 -22.54 27.49 8.20
N TYR A 296 -22.06 26.25 7.99
CA TYR A 296 -21.88 25.71 6.64
C TYR A 296 -23.17 25.76 5.80
N ARG A 297 -24.31 25.33 6.35
CA ARG A 297 -25.60 25.32 5.62
C ARG A 297 -26.08 26.72 5.27
N GLU A 298 -25.82 27.70 6.13
CA GLU A 298 -26.20 29.10 5.90
C GLU A 298 -25.31 29.74 4.82
N LEU A 299 -24.00 29.60 4.95
CA LEU A 299 -23.02 30.14 4.00
C LEU A 299 -23.10 29.46 2.63
N ALA A 300 -23.33 28.15 2.58
CA ALA A 300 -23.49 27.41 1.32
C ALA A 300 -24.75 27.85 0.55
N LYS A 301 -25.83 28.19 1.26
CA LYS A 301 -27.03 28.77 0.62
C LYS A 301 -26.76 30.20 0.13
N LEU A 302 -26.08 31.00 0.94
CA LEU A 302 -25.78 32.39 0.60
C LEU A 302 -24.89 32.50 -0.65
N TRP A 303 -23.86 31.64 -0.75
CA TRP A 303 -22.85 31.68 -1.80
C TRP A 303 -23.08 30.66 -2.92
N HIS A 304 -24.26 30.03 -2.99
CA HIS A 304 -24.55 29.10 -4.09
C HIS A 304 -24.50 29.83 -5.44
N PRO A 305 -23.84 29.28 -6.48
CA PRO A 305 -23.73 29.91 -7.80
C PRO A 305 -25.09 30.26 -8.42
N ASP A 306 -26.11 29.44 -8.17
CA ASP A 306 -27.48 29.66 -8.69
C ASP A 306 -28.18 30.86 -8.04
N HIS A 307 -27.84 31.20 -6.79
CA HIS A 307 -28.40 32.36 -6.09
C HIS A 307 -27.64 33.66 -6.44
N ASN A 308 -26.45 33.56 -7.02
CA ASN A 308 -25.58 34.70 -7.35
C ASN A 308 -25.20 34.75 -8.84
N PRO A 309 -26.18 34.85 -9.77
CA PRO A 309 -25.93 34.78 -11.21
C PRO A 309 -25.10 35.96 -11.74
N LYS A 310 -25.02 37.09 -11.03
CA LYS A 310 -24.24 38.28 -11.42
C LYS A 310 -22.76 38.21 -10.99
N GLN A 311 -22.42 37.34 -10.04
CA GLN A 311 -21.08 37.23 -9.43
C GLN A 311 -20.66 35.76 -9.33
N GLN A 312 -20.90 34.99 -10.40
CA GLN A 312 -20.70 33.54 -10.39
C GLN A 312 -19.27 33.12 -10.03
N ALA A 313 -18.26 33.82 -10.53
CA ALA A 313 -16.85 33.48 -10.27
C ALA A 313 -16.47 33.65 -8.79
N GLU A 314 -16.93 34.72 -8.15
CA GLU A 314 -16.68 34.97 -6.72
C GLU A 314 -17.47 34.01 -5.84
N ALA A 315 -18.75 33.79 -6.18
CA ALA A 315 -19.61 32.85 -5.47
C ALA A 315 -19.05 31.43 -5.52
N GLN A 316 -18.58 30.98 -6.70
CA GLN A 316 -17.96 29.66 -6.84
C GLN A 316 -16.67 29.53 -6.03
N LYS A 317 -15.81 30.56 -6.04
CA LYS A 317 -14.57 30.55 -5.25
C LYS A 317 -14.88 30.48 -3.75
N MET A 318 -15.83 31.28 -3.27
CA MET A 318 -16.22 31.29 -1.87
C MET A 318 -16.90 29.98 -1.46
N PHE A 319 -17.75 29.42 -2.33
CA PHE A 319 -18.40 28.13 -2.10
C PHE A 319 -17.40 26.98 -1.91
N ILE A 320 -16.34 26.93 -2.75
CA ILE A 320 -15.25 25.96 -2.60
C ILE A 320 -14.54 26.16 -1.25
N GLN A 321 -14.22 27.40 -0.88
CA GLN A 321 -13.56 27.70 0.40
C GLN A 321 -14.42 27.31 1.62
N ILE A 322 -15.73 27.53 1.56
CA ILE A 322 -16.68 27.13 2.61
C ILE A 322 -16.74 25.60 2.74
N GLN A 323 -16.73 24.89 1.61
CA GLN A 323 -16.75 23.43 1.60
C GLN A 323 -15.45 22.85 2.17
N ASP A 324 -14.30 23.36 1.75
CA ASP A 324 -12.98 22.96 2.27
C ASP A 324 -12.89 23.22 3.80
N ALA A 325 -13.35 24.40 4.26
CA ALA A 325 -13.36 24.75 5.68
C ALA A 325 -14.24 23.80 6.51
N TYR A 326 -15.41 23.42 5.99
CA TYR A 326 -16.30 22.46 6.65
C TYR A 326 -15.67 21.07 6.76
N GLU A 327 -15.01 20.57 5.72
CA GLU A 327 -14.36 19.25 5.75
C GLU A 327 -13.23 19.19 6.78
N ILE A 328 -12.41 20.25 6.87
CA ILE A 328 -11.31 20.37 7.85
C ILE A 328 -11.88 20.30 9.27
N LEU A 329 -12.90 21.10 9.59
CA LEU A 329 -13.47 21.16 10.94
C LEU A 329 -14.30 19.92 11.31
N LEU A 330 -14.92 19.27 10.33
CA LEU A 330 -15.58 17.98 10.51
C LEU A 330 -14.59 16.89 10.91
N ASN A 331 -13.42 16.86 10.26
CA ASN A 331 -12.35 15.92 10.60
C ASN A 331 -11.78 16.19 12.01
N ARG A 332 -11.57 17.46 12.39
CA ARG A 332 -11.18 17.86 13.75
C ARG A 332 -12.10 17.26 14.83
N HIS A 333 -13.41 17.41 14.66
CA HIS A 333 -14.41 16.90 15.62
C HIS A 333 -14.50 15.36 15.63
N LYS A 334 -14.30 14.70 14.48
CA LYS A 334 -14.21 13.22 14.42
C LYS A 334 -13.01 12.70 15.21
N THR A 335 -11.89 13.41 15.19
CA THR A 335 -10.68 13.06 15.94
C THR A 335 -10.87 13.28 17.45
N LYS A 336 -11.42 14.44 17.86
CA LYS A 336 -11.70 14.74 19.28
C LYS A 336 -12.68 13.77 19.96
N ARG A 337 -13.67 13.25 19.24
CA ARG A 337 -14.68 12.30 19.79
C ARG A 337 -14.13 10.88 20.04
N ARG A 338 -12.90 10.59 19.58
CA ARG A 338 -12.23 9.28 19.74
C ARG A 338 -11.22 9.26 20.90
N GLN A 339 -10.92 10.42 21.48
CA GLN A 339 -10.23 10.58 22.76
C GLN A 339 -11.26 10.54 23.89
#